data_AF-A0A699SFM7-F1
#
_entry.id   AF-A0A699SFM7-F1
#
_cell.length_a   1.000
_cell.length_b   1.000
_cell.length_c   1.000
_cell.angle_alpha   90.00
_cell.angle_beta   90.00
_cell.angle_gamma   90.00
#
_symmetry.space_group_name_H-M   'P 1'
#
loop_
_entity.id
_entity.type
_entity.pdbx_description
1 polymer ?
#
loop_
_entity_poly.entity_id
_entity_poly.type
_entity_poly.pdbx_seq_one_letter_code
_entity_poly.pdbx_strand_id
1 'polypeptide(L)'
;AGARDTVGSSMVQKSGIQCYNCKEYGHLARECQKPKRAKDAAYHREKMLLYALKVLIDSEDTSYDSEQIDHNDEYVDLAKEQANNQLSEVNAHLYADYKKSKDELKRRNTVEYATEMELECAKLRGELISKEMERK
;
A
#
# COMPACT_ATOMS: atom_id res chain seq x y z
N ALA A 1 -24.14 13.53 -49.51
CA ALA A 1 -25.19 13.97 -48.58
C ALA A 1 -25.32 12.91 -47.51
N GLY A 2 -24.84 13.22 -46.30
CA GLY A 2 -24.91 12.33 -45.15
C GLY A 2 -26.09 12.70 -44.26
N ALA A 3 -26.75 11.70 -43.69
CA ALA A 3 -27.62 11.86 -42.54
C ALA A 3 -27.71 10.49 -41.85
N ARG A 4 -27.14 10.41 -40.64
CA ARG A 4 -27.49 9.38 -39.66
C ARG A 4 -27.91 10.13 -38.41
N ASP A 5 -29.22 10.32 -38.32
CA ASP A 5 -29.90 10.82 -37.14
C ASP A 5 -29.66 9.84 -35.98
N THR A 6 -29.01 10.31 -34.91
CA THR A 6 -29.04 9.62 -33.63
C THR A 6 -29.85 10.49 -32.68
N VAL A 7 -30.99 9.90 -32.31
CA VAL A 7 -32.08 10.42 -31.52
C VAL A 7 -31.62 10.94 -30.15
N GLY A 8 -32.10 12.14 -29.80
CA GLY A 8 -32.58 12.49 -28.46
C GLY A 8 -31.57 12.42 -27.31
N SER A 9 -30.69 13.40 -27.19
CA SER A 9 -30.18 13.79 -25.86
C SER A 9 -30.89 15.06 -25.43
N SER A 10 -31.81 14.85 -24.48
CA SER A 10 -32.60 15.83 -23.77
C SER A 10 -31.84 17.14 -23.53
N MET A 11 -32.36 18.24 -24.07
CA MET A 11 -31.91 19.60 -23.80
C MET A 11 -32.31 20.03 -22.36
N VAL A 12 -31.97 19.23 -21.35
CA VAL A 12 -32.00 19.70 -19.96
C VAL A 12 -30.79 20.61 -19.80
N GLN A 13 -31.05 21.82 -19.34
CA GLN A 13 -30.09 22.90 -19.18
C GLN A 13 -28.89 22.46 -18.33
N LYS A 14 -27.82 21.94 -18.98
CA LYS A 14 -26.51 21.66 -18.37
C LYS A 14 -25.72 22.92 -18.02
N SER A 15 -26.35 24.10 -17.97
CA SER A 15 -25.66 25.40 -17.85
C SER A 15 -24.99 25.64 -16.49
N GLY A 16 -25.25 24.81 -15.48
CA GLY A 16 -24.68 24.94 -14.12
C GLY A 16 -23.55 23.96 -13.76
N ILE A 17 -23.25 22.96 -14.61
CA ILE A 17 -22.29 21.91 -14.24
C ILE A 17 -20.86 22.31 -14.57
N GLN A 18 -19.98 22.36 -13.56
CA GLN A 18 -18.56 22.61 -13.76
C GLN A 18 -17.82 21.30 -14.06
N CYS A 19 -17.13 21.25 -15.19
CA CYS A 19 -16.26 20.15 -15.56
C CYS A 19 -15.06 20.06 -14.62
N TYR A 20 -14.90 18.94 -13.91
CA TYR A 20 -13.77 18.73 -13.00
C TYR A 20 -12.40 18.76 -13.71
N ASN A 21 -12.36 18.36 -14.99
CA ASN A 21 -11.14 18.29 -15.79
C ASN A 21 -10.62 19.68 -16.21
N CYS A 22 -11.46 20.51 -16.83
CA CYS A 22 -11.06 21.80 -17.39
C CYS A 22 -11.58 23.04 -16.64
N LYS A 23 -12.39 22.84 -15.60
CA LYS A 23 -13.03 23.89 -14.77
C LYS A 23 -14.03 24.79 -15.51
N GLU A 24 -14.41 24.44 -16.74
CA GLU A 24 -15.43 25.14 -17.52
C GLU A 24 -16.83 24.58 -17.26
N TYR A 25 -17.84 25.41 -17.44
CA TYR A 25 -19.24 25.02 -17.26
C TYR A 25 -19.83 24.40 -18.55
N GLY A 26 -20.89 23.60 -18.40
CA GLY A 26 -21.71 23.13 -19.52
C GLY A 26 -21.55 21.65 -19.90
N HIS A 27 -20.57 20.95 -19.33
CA HIS A 27 -20.31 19.55 -19.66
C HIS A 27 -19.72 18.75 -18.50
N LEU A 28 -19.87 17.42 -18.55
CA LEU A 28 -19.27 16.50 -17.60
C LEU A 28 -17.80 16.24 -17.92
N ALA A 29 -16.99 15.88 -16.92
CA ALA A 29 -15.58 15.52 -17.13
C ALA A 29 -15.38 14.38 -18.14
N ARG A 30 -16.31 13.42 -18.21
CA ARG A 30 -16.31 12.33 -19.21
C ARG A 30 -16.60 12.81 -20.64
N GLU A 31 -17.28 13.94 -20.78
CA GLU A 31 -17.62 14.59 -22.06
C GLU A 31 -16.56 15.64 -22.45
N CYS A 32 -15.53 15.85 -21.62
CA CYS A 32 -14.51 16.86 -21.85
C CYS A 32 -13.56 16.46 -22.98
N GLN A 33 -13.43 17.33 -23.98
CA GLN A 33 -12.50 17.12 -25.10
C GLN A 33 -11.06 17.53 -24.78
N LYS A 34 -10.82 18.20 -23.64
CA LYS A 34 -9.47 18.58 -23.21
C LYS A 34 -8.72 17.37 -22.66
N PRO A 35 -7.38 17.31 -22.77
CA PRO A 35 -6.59 16.24 -22.17
C PRO A 35 -6.87 16.12 -20.66
N LYS A 36 -6.68 14.92 -20.11
CA LYS A 36 -6.89 14.68 -18.69
C LYS A 36 -5.94 15.55 -17.85
N ARG A 37 -6.48 16.16 -16.80
CA ARG A 37 -5.73 16.92 -15.80
C ARG A 37 -4.67 16.03 -15.15
N ALA A 38 -3.51 16.61 -14.83
CA ALA A 38 -2.47 15.93 -14.08
C ALA A 38 -2.98 15.53 -12.68
N LYS A 39 -2.64 14.31 -12.24
CA LYS A 39 -2.98 13.77 -10.92
C LYS A 39 -1.97 14.25 -9.87
N ASP A 40 -1.89 15.56 -9.70
CA ASP A 40 -1.03 16.17 -8.70
C ASP A 40 -1.66 16.13 -7.30
N ALA A 41 -0.92 16.57 -6.29
CA ALA A 41 -1.41 16.58 -4.90
C ALA A 41 -2.65 17.49 -4.70
N ALA A 42 -2.89 18.47 -5.57
CA ALA A 42 -4.08 19.31 -5.52
C ALA A 42 -5.31 18.57 -6.05
N TYR A 43 -5.14 17.84 -7.15
CA TYR A 43 -6.15 16.93 -7.71
C TYR A 43 -6.62 15.91 -6.68
N HIS A 44 -5.71 15.27 -5.94
CA HIS A 44 -6.10 14.27 -4.94
C HIS A 44 -6.84 14.89 -3.75
N ARG A 45 -6.40 16.07 -3.28
CA ARG A 45 -7.08 16.79 -2.20
C ARG A 45 -8.49 17.24 -2.58
N GLU A 46 -8.64 17.81 -3.77
CA GLU A 46 -9.95 18.24 -4.28
C GLU A 46 -10.91 17.05 -4.44
N LYS A 47 -10.40 15.91 -4.97
CA LYS A 47 -11.18 14.67 -5.10
C LYS A 47 -11.61 14.10 -3.74
N MET A 48 -10.76 14.21 -2.71
CA MET A 48 -11.11 13.81 -1.34
C MET A 48 -12.24 14.64 -0.74
N LEU A 49 -12.20 15.96 -0.93
CA LEU A 49 -13.25 16.85 -0.44
C LEU A 49 -14.58 16.55 -1.12
N LEU A 50 -14.58 16.25 -2.43
CA LEU A 50 -15.80 15.87 -3.15
C LEU A 50 -16.41 14.55 -2.65
N TYR A 51 -15.59 13.54 -2.32
CA TYR A 51 -16.08 12.30 -1.73
C TYR A 51 -16.62 12.51 -0.31
N ALA A 52 -15.89 13.24 0.53
CA ALA A 52 -16.35 13.58 1.87
C ALA A 52 -17.70 14.32 1.83
N LEU A 53 -17.85 15.26 0.88
CA LEU A 53 -19.09 15.97 0.64
C LEU A 53 -20.22 15.01 0.21
N LYS A 54 -19.95 14.02 -0.65
CA LYS A 54 -20.94 13.00 -1.01
C LYS A 54 -21.41 12.19 0.19
N VAL A 55 -20.48 11.67 0.99
CA VAL A 55 -20.81 10.87 2.17
C VAL A 55 -21.68 11.65 3.15
N LEU A 56 -21.44 12.97 3.29
CA LEU A 56 -22.28 13.86 4.09
C LEU A 56 -23.66 14.07 3.46
N ILE A 57 -23.73 14.31 2.15
CA ILE A 57 -25.02 14.51 1.44
C ILE A 57 -25.87 13.24 1.47
N ASP A 58 -25.29 12.04 1.37
CA ASP A 58 -26.04 10.77 1.43
C ASP A 58 -26.64 10.47 2.81
N SER A 59 -26.29 11.26 3.84
CA SER A 59 -26.89 11.17 5.19
C SER A 59 -28.10 12.09 5.41
N GLU A 60 -28.32 13.07 4.52
CA GLU A 60 -29.50 13.96 4.52
C GLU A 60 -30.32 13.69 3.26
N ASP A 61 -31.55 13.17 3.42
CA ASP A 61 -32.48 12.75 2.35
C ASP A 61 -32.95 13.94 1.47
N THR A 62 -32.02 14.56 0.76
CA THR A 62 -32.24 15.65 -0.19
C THR A 62 -32.00 15.11 -1.59
N SER A 63 -33.07 15.12 -2.38
CA SER A 63 -33.13 14.78 -3.80
C SER A 63 -32.24 15.72 -4.63
N TYR A 64 -30.92 15.54 -4.57
CA TYR A 64 -29.95 16.17 -5.48
C TYR A 64 -29.54 15.14 -6.53
N ASP A 65 -29.65 15.51 -7.81
CA ASP A 65 -29.34 14.70 -9.00
C ASP A 65 -27.98 13.97 -8.83
N SER A 66 -28.07 12.71 -8.39
CA SER A 66 -26.93 11.89 -7.99
C SER A 66 -26.14 11.29 -9.16
N GLU A 67 -26.42 11.70 -10.40
CA GLU A 67 -25.79 11.14 -11.60
C GLU A 67 -24.30 11.54 -11.82
N GLN A 68 -23.65 12.18 -10.84
CA GLN A 68 -22.27 12.65 -10.99
C GLN A 68 -21.21 11.83 -10.25
N ILE A 69 -21.60 10.77 -9.54
CA ILE A 69 -20.66 10.05 -8.65
C ILE A 69 -20.53 8.61 -9.10
N ASP A 70 -20.01 8.45 -10.32
CA ASP A 70 -19.39 7.22 -10.78
C ASP A 70 -17.86 7.42 -10.80
N HIS A 71 -17.24 7.27 -9.62
CA HIS A 71 -15.79 7.39 -9.48
C HIS A 71 -15.23 6.48 -8.37
N ASN A 72 -15.75 5.26 -8.28
CA ASN A 72 -15.31 4.29 -7.28
C ASN A 72 -14.03 3.53 -7.65
N ASP A 73 -13.62 3.50 -8.93
CA ASP A 73 -12.53 2.60 -9.35
C ASP A 73 -11.11 3.19 -9.16
N GLU A 74 -10.95 4.51 -9.32
CA GLU A 74 -9.60 5.10 -9.44
C GLU A 74 -8.95 5.49 -8.09
N TYR A 75 -9.72 5.55 -6.99
CA TYR A 75 -9.19 5.82 -5.64
C TYR A 75 -8.74 4.54 -4.93
N VAL A 76 -9.42 3.43 -5.23
CA VAL A 76 -9.03 2.09 -4.81
C VAL A 76 -7.64 1.74 -5.33
N ASP A 77 -7.29 2.16 -6.55
CA ASP A 77 -5.98 1.87 -7.14
C ASP A 77 -4.82 2.62 -6.48
N LEU A 78 -4.99 3.90 -6.11
CA LEU A 78 -3.94 4.65 -5.42
C LEU A 78 -3.69 4.13 -3.99
N ALA A 79 -4.77 3.79 -3.28
CA ALA A 79 -4.66 3.20 -1.94
C ALA A 79 -3.98 1.82 -1.99
N LYS A 80 -4.28 1.00 -3.01
CA LYS A 80 -3.60 -0.27 -3.27
C LYS A 80 -2.13 -0.07 -3.61
N GLU A 81 -1.80 0.91 -4.43
CA GLU A 81 -0.42 1.21 -4.81
C GLU A 81 0.41 1.66 -3.59
N GLN A 82 -0.15 2.51 -2.73
CA GLN A 82 0.49 2.90 -1.48
C GLN A 82 0.67 1.72 -0.52
N ALA A 83 -0.35 0.87 -0.37
CA ALA A 83 -0.27 -0.32 0.48
C ALA A 83 0.76 -1.34 -0.03
N ASN A 84 0.87 -1.52 -1.36
CA ASN A 84 1.87 -2.39 -1.98
C ASN A 84 3.30 -1.87 -1.76
N ASN A 85 3.50 -0.56 -1.85
CA ASN A 85 4.79 0.06 -1.56
C ASN A 85 5.20 -0.14 -0.09
N GLN A 86 4.27 0.11 0.85
CA GLN A 86 4.51 -0.14 2.27
C GLN A 86 4.80 -1.62 2.57
N LEU A 87 4.05 -2.54 1.93
CA LEU A 87 4.27 -3.97 2.06
C LEU A 87 5.65 -4.38 1.53
N SER A 88 6.10 -3.78 0.43
CA SER A 88 7.43 -3.99 -0.14
C SER A 88 8.54 -3.58 0.84
N GLU A 89 8.41 -2.41 1.48
CA GLU A 89 9.35 -1.92 2.49
C GLU A 89 9.41 -2.87 3.70
N VAL A 90 8.25 -3.25 4.25
CA VAL A 90 8.17 -4.18 5.38
C VAL A 90 8.79 -5.53 5.04
N ASN A 91 8.55 -6.06 3.82
CA ASN A 91 9.14 -7.31 3.38
C ASN A 91 10.67 -7.22 3.25
N ALA A 92 11.20 -6.09 2.77
CA ALA A 92 12.64 -5.87 2.68
C ALA A 92 13.29 -5.86 4.07
N HIS A 93 12.68 -5.16 5.03
CA HIS A 93 13.13 -5.16 6.42
C HIS A 93 13.08 -6.56 7.04
N LEU A 94 11.96 -7.27 6.89
CA LEU A 94 11.79 -8.63 7.42
C LEU A 94 12.84 -9.60 6.85
N TYR A 95 13.13 -9.50 5.55
CA TYR A 95 14.14 -10.34 4.92
C TYR A 95 15.56 -10.04 5.43
N ALA A 96 15.89 -8.76 5.65
CA ALA A 96 17.16 -8.35 6.23
C ALA A 96 17.33 -8.90 7.65
N ASP A 97 16.30 -8.78 8.49
CA ASP A 97 16.30 -9.30 9.86
C ASP A 97 16.42 -10.82 9.90
N TYR A 98 15.67 -11.52 9.04
CA TYR A 98 15.78 -12.98 8.90
C TYR A 98 17.21 -13.41 8.54
N LYS A 99 17.85 -12.73 7.59
CA LYS A 99 19.22 -13.05 7.18
C LYS A 99 20.21 -12.84 8.33
N LYS A 100 20.07 -11.74 9.07
CA LYS A 100 20.90 -11.45 10.24
C LYS A 100 20.72 -12.49 11.35
N SER A 101 19.47 -12.83 11.68
CA SER A 101 19.14 -13.84 12.69
C SER A 101 19.68 -15.23 12.32
N LYS A 102 19.59 -15.61 11.03
CA LYS A 102 20.17 -16.85 10.52
C LYS A 102 21.69 -16.92 10.70
N ASP A 103 22.40 -15.81 10.46
CA ASP A 103 23.85 -15.76 10.64
C ASP A 103 24.25 -15.75 12.12
N GLU A 104 23.44 -15.14 12.98
CA GLU A 104 23.63 -15.17 14.43
C GLU A 104 23.44 -16.59 15.00
N LEU A 105 22.40 -17.30 14.56
CA LEU A 105 22.14 -18.68 14.97
C LEU A 105 23.31 -19.62 14.63
N LYS A 106 23.86 -19.50 13.42
CA LYS A 106 25.05 -20.29 13.02
C LYS A 106 26.24 -20.01 13.91
N ARG A 107 26.49 -18.73 14.24
CA ARG A 107 27.57 -18.36 15.17
C ARG A 107 27.33 -18.97 16.56
N ARG A 108 26.12 -18.85 17.10
CA ARG A 108 25.76 -19.43 18.40
C ARG A 108 25.99 -20.93 18.45
N ASN A 109 25.52 -21.67 17.45
CA ASN A 109 25.69 -23.12 17.39
C ASN A 109 27.17 -23.54 17.29
N THR A 110 27.98 -22.78 16.55
CA THR A 110 29.43 -23.03 16.46
C THR A 110 30.12 -22.80 17.81
N VAL A 111 29.76 -21.72 18.51
CA VAL A 111 30.29 -21.41 19.84
C VAL A 111 29.87 -22.47 20.85
N GLU A 112 28.59 -22.85 20.85
CA GLU A 112 28.04 -23.87 21.76
C GLU A 112 28.78 -25.20 21.60
N TYR A 113 28.90 -25.69 20.36
CA TYR A 113 29.67 -26.91 20.07
C TYR A 113 31.13 -26.82 20.54
N ALA A 114 31.81 -25.69 20.28
CA ALA A 114 33.19 -25.50 20.74
C ALA A 114 33.28 -25.53 22.28
N THR A 115 32.36 -24.87 22.98
CA THR A 115 32.34 -24.84 24.44
C THR A 115 32.06 -26.21 25.06
N GLU A 116 31.20 -27.02 24.44
CA GLU A 116 30.93 -28.40 24.87
C GLU A 116 32.21 -29.25 24.79
N MET A 117 32.93 -29.16 23.66
CA MET A 117 34.19 -29.88 23.47
C MET A 117 35.28 -29.45 24.47
N GLU A 118 35.37 -28.16 24.79
CA GLU A 118 36.32 -27.65 25.79
C GLU A 118 36.01 -28.17 27.20
N LEU A 119 34.73 -28.16 27.59
CA LEU A 119 34.25 -28.70 28.85
C LEU A 119 34.53 -30.20 28.96
N GLU A 120 34.30 -30.97 27.90
CA GLU A 120 34.58 -32.40 27.88
C GLU A 120 36.09 -32.69 28.01
N CYS A 121 36.92 -31.93 27.29
CA CYS A 121 38.38 -32.04 27.44
C CYS A 121 38.85 -31.65 28.87
N ALA A 122 38.22 -30.66 29.49
CA ALA A 122 38.53 -30.27 30.87
C ALA A 122 38.18 -31.40 31.86
N LYS A 123 37.05 -32.09 31.68
CA LYS A 123 36.65 -33.24 32.48
C LYS A 123 37.65 -34.40 32.36
N LEU A 124 37.99 -34.79 31.13
CA LEU A 124 38.95 -35.87 30.87
C LEU A 124 40.33 -35.56 31.47
N ARG A 125 40.78 -34.30 31.39
CA ARG A 125 42.02 -33.86 32.05
C ARG A 125 41.93 -34.01 33.57
N GLY A 126 40.81 -33.60 34.17
CA GLY A 126 40.57 -33.77 35.60
C GLY A 126 40.63 -35.24 36.03
N GLU A 127 39.93 -36.12 35.31
CA GLU A 127 39.93 -37.56 35.59
C GLU A 127 41.33 -38.19 35.46
N LEU A 128 42.10 -37.79 34.45
CA LEU A 128 43.47 -38.27 34.26
C LEU A 128 44.36 -37.86 35.44
N ILE A 129 44.24 -36.61 35.90
CA ILE A 129 44.99 -36.11 37.05
C ILE A 129 44.58 -36.85 38.33
N SER A 130 43.28 -37.07 38.56
CA SER A 130 42.79 -37.84 39.71
C SER A 130 43.37 -39.26 39.72
N LYS A 131 43.34 -39.95 38.58
CA LYS A 131 43.93 -41.30 38.43
C LYS A 131 45.46 -41.32 38.61
N GLU A 132 46.16 -40.22 38.31
CA GLU A 132 47.60 -40.12 38.57
C GLU A 132 47.89 -39.91 40.05
N MET A 133 47.06 -39.13 40.74
CA MET A 133 47.19 -38.89 42.19
C MET A 133 46.90 -40.14 43.02
N GLU A 134 45.93 -40.97 42.60
CA GLU A 134 45.61 -42.25 43.26
C GLU A 134 46.68 -43.35 43.05
N ARG A 135 47.54 -43.20 42.03
CA ARG A 135 48.62 -44.15 41.71
C ARG A 135 49.93 -43.88 42.46
N LYS A 136 50.03 -42.76 43.19
CA LYS A 136 51.17 -42.41 44.05
C LYS A 136 50.90 -42.78 45.50
#